data_AF-A0A537IW26-F1
#
_entry.id   AF-A0A537IW26-F1
#
_cell.length_a   1.000
_cell.length_b   1.000
_cell.length_c   1.000
_cell.angle_alpha   90.00
_cell.angle_beta   90.00
_cell.angle_gamma   90.00
#
_symmetry.space_group_name_H-M   'P 1'
#
loop_
_entity.id
_entity.type
_entity.pdbx_description
1 polymer ?
#
loop_
_entity_poly.entity_id
_entity_poly.type
_entity_poly.pdbx_seq_one_letter_code
_entity_poly.pdbx_strand_id
1 'polypeptide(L)'
;MGIVGTIAARRVSKTQKKANEQLCNYRDNGIFCRGAADGLNQALMYHYGEFKTVFPGANDQFWKPSKSGANKYKNGDPRQGAKFPGSTTWAVFLTDGYHLTRFTDHLLWSGAIALKFSCGEKKKWYMYFVEAAGYWMVNRVGFCMTYNQFKGTP
;
A
#
# COMPACT_ATOMS: atom_id res chain seq x y z
N MET A 1 -48.75 -6.67 -7.51
CA MET A 1 -47.29 -6.43 -7.64
C MET A 1 -46.61 -5.93 -6.34
N GLY A 2 -47.30 -5.76 -5.20
CA GLY A 2 -46.74 -5.04 -4.03
C GLY A 2 -45.80 -5.81 -3.09
N ILE A 3 -45.97 -7.12 -2.88
CA ILE A 3 -45.23 -7.86 -1.82
C ILE A 3 -43.88 -8.40 -2.33
N VAL A 4 -43.85 -8.96 -3.54
CA VAL A 4 -42.64 -9.53 -4.15
C VAL A 4 -41.59 -8.44 -4.42
N GLY A 5 -42.03 -7.26 -4.88
CA GLY A 5 -41.15 -6.11 -5.10
C GLY A 5 -40.48 -5.60 -3.82
N THR A 6 -41.20 -5.56 -2.70
CA THR A 6 -40.65 -5.12 -1.40
C THR A 6 -39.64 -6.12 -0.82
N ILE A 7 -39.85 -7.43 -1.00
CA ILE A 7 -38.91 -8.46 -0.54
C ILE A 7 -37.62 -8.42 -1.37
N ALA A 8 -37.73 -8.28 -2.69
CA ALA A 8 -36.58 -8.14 -3.58
C ALA A 8 -35.75 -6.88 -3.24
N ALA A 9 -36.40 -5.73 -3.05
CA ALA A 9 -35.72 -4.49 -2.67
C ALA A 9 -35.02 -4.59 -1.30
N ARG A 10 -35.64 -5.24 -0.30
CA ARG A 10 -35.01 -5.50 1.01
C ARG A 10 -33.82 -6.47 0.93
N ARG A 11 -33.86 -7.44 0.03
CA ARG A 11 -32.73 -8.37 -0.17
C ARG A 11 -31.55 -7.65 -0.84
N VAL A 12 -31.82 -6.82 -1.86
CA VAL A 12 -30.80 -5.98 -2.52
C VAL A 12 -30.16 -5.02 -1.52
N SER A 13 -30.94 -4.33 -0.68
CA SER A 13 -30.39 -3.39 0.30
C SER A 13 -29.52 -4.06 1.38
N LYS A 14 -29.90 -5.27 1.84
CA LYS A 14 -29.07 -6.06 2.77
C LYS A 14 -27.75 -6.50 2.13
N THR A 15 -27.78 -6.97 0.88
CA THR A 15 -26.57 -7.34 0.14
C THR A 15 -25.64 -6.15 -0.06
N GLN A 16 -26.21 -4.99 -0.43
CA GLN A 16 -25.46 -3.75 -0.63
C GLN A 16 -24.82 -3.24 0.67
N LYS A 17 -25.53 -3.33 1.81
CA LYS A 17 -24.98 -3.00 3.12
C LYS A 17 -23.78 -3.89 3.47
N LYS A 18 -23.91 -5.21 3.28
CA LYS A 18 -22.82 -6.17 3.55
C LYS A 18 -21.59 -5.92 2.65
N ALA A 19 -21.82 -5.59 1.38
CA ALA A 19 -20.75 -5.23 0.46
C ALA A 19 -20.01 -3.96 0.92
N ASN A 20 -20.75 -2.92 1.37
CA ASN A 20 -20.15 -1.70 1.90
C ASN A 20 -19.34 -1.95 3.17
N GLU A 21 -19.84 -2.78 4.10
CA GLU A 21 -19.07 -3.18 5.29
C GLU A 21 -17.76 -3.88 4.93
N GLN A 22 -17.78 -4.77 3.92
CA GLN A 22 -16.55 -5.41 3.42
C GLN A 22 -15.58 -4.38 2.82
N LEU A 23 -16.07 -3.43 2.03
CA LEU A 23 -15.25 -2.35 1.47
C LEU A 23 -14.62 -1.48 2.56
N CYS A 24 -15.36 -1.17 3.63
CA CYS A 24 -14.82 -0.46 4.79
C CYS A 24 -13.73 -1.27 5.52
N ASN A 25 -13.89 -2.58 5.65
CA ASN A 25 -12.84 -3.43 6.25
C ASN A 25 -11.58 -3.49 5.36
N TYR A 26 -11.74 -3.57 4.04
CA TYR A 26 -10.60 -3.54 3.11
C TYR A 26 -9.85 -2.21 3.16
N ARG A 27 -10.55 -1.10 3.38
CA ARG A 27 -9.91 0.22 3.61
C ARG A 27 -9.00 0.17 4.83
N ASP A 28 -9.47 -0.31 5.97
CA ASP A 28 -8.71 -0.29 7.22
C ASP A 28 -7.50 -1.25 7.16
N ASN A 29 -7.68 -2.44 6.59
CA ASN A 29 -6.57 -3.37 6.29
C ASN A 29 -5.57 -2.76 5.30
N GLY A 30 -6.05 -2.00 4.31
CA GLY A 30 -5.21 -1.27 3.36
C GLY A 30 -4.32 -0.23 4.03
N ILE A 31 -4.83 0.50 5.04
CA ILE A 31 -4.04 1.47 5.82
C ILE A 31 -2.93 0.79 6.63
N PHE A 32 -3.19 -0.39 7.18
CA PHE A 32 -2.17 -1.19 7.85
C PHE A 32 -1.08 -1.65 6.87
N CYS A 33 -1.49 -2.27 5.75
CA CYS A 33 -0.57 -2.74 4.70
C CYS A 33 0.24 -1.59 4.09
N ARG A 34 -0.35 -0.39 3.99
CA ARG A 34 0.35 0.84 3.60
C ARG A 34 1.52 1.11 4.54
N GLY A 35 1.25 1.07 5.84
CA GLY A 35 2.28 1.24 6.87
C GLY A 35 3.40 0.23 6.74
N ALA A 36 3.03 -1.05 6.57
CA ALA A 36 3.99 -2.13 6.37
C ALA A 36 4.88 -1.91 5.12
N ALA A 37 4.29 -1.45 4.02
CA ALA A 37 5.02 -1.14 2.78
C ALA A 37 5.98 0.05 2.95
N ASP A 38 5.55 1.13 3.63
CA ASP A 38 6.39 2.28 3.99
C ASP A 38 7.56 1.85 4.90
N GLY A 39 7.29 1.02 5.91
CA GLY A 39 8.32 0.51 6.82
C GLY A 39 9.34 -0.38 6.12
N LEU A 40 8.90 -1.27 5.21
CA LEU A 40 9.80 -2.05 4.38
C LEU A 40 10.60 -1.16 3.43
N ASN A 41 9.97 -0.14 2.83
CA ASN A 41 10.65 0.80 1.94
C ASN A 41 11.82 1.49 2.64
N GLN A 42 11.59 1.99 3.86
CA GLN A 42 12.61 2.64 4.67
C GLN A 42 13.68 1.64 5.16
N ALA A 43 13.30 0.41 5.48
CA ALA A 43 14.26 -0.64 5.84
C ALA A 43 15.19 -0.97 4.66
N LEU A 44 14.67 -1.08 3.44
CA LEU A 44 15.50 -1.29 2.24
C LEU A 44 16.49 -0.15 2.01
N MET A 45 16.11 1.09 2.35
CA MET A 45 16.97 2.27 2.19
C MET A 45 18.05 2.39 3.25
N TYR A 46 17.71 2.17 4.52
CA TYR A 46 18.58 2.51 5.65
C TYR A 46 19.15 1.30 6.39
N HIS A 47 18.52 0.13 6.29
CA HIS A 47 18.84 -1.08 7.05
C HIS A 47 18.91 -2.31 6.14
N TYR A 48 19.50 -2.15 4.95
CA TYR A 48 19.56 -3.23 3.97
C TYR A 48 20.39 -4.44 4.46
N GLY A 49 21.42 -4.21 5.27
CA GLY A 49 22.27 -5.28 5.81
C GLY A 49 21.48 -6.21 6.72
N GLU A 50 20.66 -5.64 7.59
CA GLU A 50 19.75 -6.32 8.50
C GLU A 50 18.65 -7.05 7.71
N PHE A 51 18.06 -6.38 6.71
CA PHE A 51 17.12 -7.02 5.78
C PHE A 51 17.73 -8.25 5.10
N LYS A 52 18.97 -8.14 4.62
CA LYS A 52 19.69 -9.23 3.95
C LYS A 52 20.05 -10.37 4.91
N THR A 53 20.24 -10.07 6.19
CA THR A 53 20.49 -11.08 7.24
C THR A 53 19.23 -11.92 7.47
N VAL A 54 18.05 -11.29 7.50
CA VAL A 54 16.76 -11.99 7.60
C VAL A 54 16.42 -12.75 6.30
N PHE A 55 16.75 -12.16 5.15
CA PHE A 55 16.48 -12.74 3.82
C PHE A 55 17.78 -12.92 3.02
N PRO A 56 18.63 -13.92 3.36
CA PRO A 56 19.93 -14.11 2.71
C PRO A 56 19.81 -14.41 1.20
N GLY A 57 18.71 -15.03 0.78
CA GLY A 57 18.40 -15.30 -0.63
C GLY A 57 17.82 -14.13 -1.42
N ALA A 58 17.55 -12.97 -0.79
CA ALA A 58 16.95 -11.84 -1.47
C ALA A 58 17.87 -11.32 -2.59
N ASN A 59 17.41 -11.26 -3.83
CA ASN A 59 18.23 -10.76 -4.95
C ASN A 59 18.62 -9.28 -4.74
N ASP A 60 19.91 -9.01 -4.59
CA ASP A 60 20.48 -7.67 -4.48
C ASP A 60 20.09 -6.75 -5.65
N GLN A 61 20.01 -7.31 -6.86
CA GLN A 61 19.66 -6.55 -8.05
C GLN A 61 18.20 -6.09 -8.03
N PHE A 62 17.34 -6.67 -7.19
CA PHE A 62 15.95 -6.23 -7.03
C PHE A 62 15.73 -5.47 -5.71
N TRP A 63 16.27 -5.97 -4.61
CA TRP A 63 15.97 -5.46 -3.27
C TRP A 63 16.92 -4.36 -2.80
N LYS A 64 18.17 -4.29 -3.28
CA LYS A 64 19.15 -3.29 -2.80
C LYS A 64 19.02 -1.98 -3.58
N PRO A 65 18.50 -0.87 -3.00
CA PRO A 65 18.22 0.34 -3.77
C PRO A 65 19.45 0.93 -4.47
N SER A 66 20.63 0.80 -3.85
CA SER A 66 21.89 1.27 -4.42
C SER A 66 22.34 0.51 -5.68
N LYS A 67 21.77 -0.67 -5.97
CA LYS A 67 22.07 -1.48 -7.16
C LYS A 67 20.87 -1.56 -8.10
N SER A 68 19.69 -1.75 -7.54
CA SER A 68 18.46 -2.05 -8.28
C SER A 68 17.94 -0.87 -9.10
N GLY A 69 18.32 0.36 -8.76
CA GLY A 69 17.97 1.56 -9.53
C GLY A 69 18.44 1.55 -10.99
N ALA A 70 19.42 0.71 -11.35
CA ALA A 70 19.83 0.51 -12.75
C ALA A 70 18.79 -0.28 -13.58
N ASN A 71 17.92 -1.08 -12.93
CA ASN A 71 16.95 -1.95 -13.63
C ASN A 71 15.94 -1.20 -14.49
N LYS A 72 15.72 0.09 -14.22
CA LYS A 72 14.84 0.93 -15.02
C LYS A 72 15.41 1.29 -16.39
N TYR A 73 16.69 1.05 -16.62
CA TYR A 73 17.38 1.41 -17.86
C TYR A 73 17.75 0.18 -18.69
N LYS A 74 17.84 0.36 -20.01
CA LYS A 74 18.29 -0.70 -20.92
C LYS A 74 19.74 -1.05 -20.60
N ASN A 75 20.02 -2.35 -20.44
CA ASN A 75 21.33 -2.87 -20.03
C ASN A 75 21.91 -2.24 -18.74
N GLY A 76 21.07 -1.64 -17.89
CA GLY A 76 21.51 -0.92 -16.69
C GLY A 76 22.14 0.46 -16.96
N ASP A 77 22.11 0.95 -18.20
CA ASP A 77 22.78 2.20 -18.61
C ASP A 77 21.76 3.32 -18.90
N PRO A 78 21.74 4.41 -18.11
CA PRO A 78 20.88 5.56 -18.35
C PRO A 78 20.99 6.18 -19.75
N ARG A 79 22.16 6.08 -20.38
CA ARG A 79 22.40 6.62 -21.73
C ARG A 79 21.67 5.84 -22.82
N GLN A 80 21.31 4.59 -22.55
CA GLN A 80 20.56 3.73 -23.47
C GLN A 80 19.04 3.85 -23.31
N GLY A 81 18.59 4.73 -22.41
CA GLY A 81 17.18 5.02 -22.19
C GLY A 81 16.46 3.98 -21.33
N ALA A 82 15.14 4.08 -21.30
CA ALA A 82 14.26 3.22 -20.50
C ALA A 82 14.34 1.76 -20.95
N LYS A 83 14.33 0.82 -19.99
CA LYS A 83 14.31 -0.63 -20.26
C LYS A 83 13.05 -1.06 -21.01
N PHE A 84 11.90 -0.47 -20.66
CA PHE A 84 10.61 -0.65 -21.31
C PHE A 84 9.78 0.64 -21.15
N PRO A 85 8.71 0.84 -21.94
CA PRO A 85 7.88 2.05 -21.85
C PRO A 85 7.40 2.31 -20.42
N GLY A 86 7.76 3.47 -19.86
CA GLY A 86 7.39 3.87 -18.51
C GLY A 86 8.31 3.37 -17.39
N SER A 87 9.34 2.55 -17.66
CA SER A 87 10.21 1.99 -16.61
C SER A 87 10.98 3.05 -15.83
N THR A 88 11.19 4.24 -16.39
CA THR A 88 11.81 5.39 -15.72
C THR A 88 10.80 6.40 -15.17
N THR A 89 9.50 6.16 -15.35
CA THR A 89 8.40 7.06 -14.97
C THR A 89 7.27 6.29 -14.27
N TRP A 90 6.10 6.13 -14.88
CA TRP A 90 4.89 5.62 -14.24
C TRP A 90 4.91 4.11 -13.96
N ALA A 91 5.75 3.35 -14.68
CA ALA A 91 5.90 1.91 -14.53
C ALA A 91 7.19 1.51 -13.78
N VAL A 92 7.86 2.47 -13.12
CA VAL A 92 9.10 2.22 -12.36
C VAL A 92 8.90 1.24 -11.20
N PHE A 93 7.68 1.11 -10.69
CA PHE A 93 7.36 0.15 -9.63
C PHE A 93 7.57 -1.32 -10.03
N LEU A 94 7.70 -1.62 -11.32
CA LEU A 94 8.00 -2.95 -11.84
C LEU A 94 9.50 -3.25 -11.90
N THR A 95 10.38 -2.29 -11.60
CA THR A 95 11.83 -2.43 -11.82
C THR A 95 12.59 -2.92 -10.61
N ASP A 96 12.12 -2.62 -9.40
CA ASP A 96 12.81 -2.95 -8.16
C ASP A 96 11.89 -2.87 -6.93
N GLY A 97 12.34 -3.46 -5.82
CA GLY A 97 11.59 -3.55 -4.57
C GLY A 97 11.35 -2.19 -3.89
N TYR A 98 12.23 -1.22 -4.10
CA TYR A 98 12.06 0.13 -3.52
C TYR A 98 10.90 0.85 -4.19
N HIS A 99 10.89 0.95 -5.53
CA HIS A 99 9.79 1.59 -6.24
C HIS A 99 8.49 0.80 -6.11
N LEU A 100 8.54 -0.53 -6.03
CA LEU A 100 7.37 -1.37 -5.77
C LEU A 100 6.72 -1.02 -4.42
N THR A 101 7.50 -0.99 -3.34
CA THR A 101 6.98 -0.68 -2.00
C THR A 101 6.46 0.75 -1.88
N ARG A 102 7.11 1.74 -2.52
CA ARG A 102 6.56 3.11 -2.61
C ARG A 102 5.25 3.17 -3.38
N PHE A 103 5.17 2.44 -4.50
CA PHE A 103 3.94 2.37 -5.27
C PHE A 103 2.81 1.72 -4.45
N THR A 104 3.09 0.63 -3.74
CA THR A 104 2.13 -0.02 -2.84
C THR A 104 1.65 0.95 -1.75
N ASP A 105 2.54 1.72 -1.12
CA ASP A 105 2.15 2.76 -0.14
C ASP A 105 1.15 3.77 -0.76
N HIS A 106 1.49 4.33 -1.91
CA HIS A 106 0.67 5.35 -2.56
C HIS A 106 -0.65 4.80 -3.12
N LEU A 107 -0.63 3.58 -3.64
CA LEU A 107 -1.82 2.89 -4.14
C LEU A 107 -2.81 2.62 -3.01
N LEU A 108 -2.34 2.10 -1.87
CA LEU A 108 -3.19 1.81 -0.72
C LEU A 108 -3.73 3.09 -0.08
N TRP A 109 -2.95 4.17 -0.05
CA TRP A 109 -3.45 5.48 0.41
C TRP A 109 -4.56 6.02 -0.48
N SER A 110 -4.31 6.07 -1.79
CA SER A 110 -5.29 6.55 -2.78
C SER A 110 -6.54 5.68 -2.79
N GLY A 111 -6.37 4.35 -2.69
CA GLY A 111 -7.47 3.39 -2.59
C GLY A 111 -8.31 3.58 -1.33
N ALA A 112 -7.69 3.82 -0.18
CA ALA A 112 -8.42 4.08 1.07
C ALA A 112 -9.28 5.36 0.98
N ILE A 113 -8.75 6.41 0.34
CA ILE A 113 -9.51 7.65 0.07
C ILE A 113 -10.67 7.37 -0.88
N ALA A 114 -10.42 6.66 -1.99
CA ALA A 114 -11.48 6.33 -2.95
C ALA A 114 -12.61 5.52 -2.29
N LEU A 115 -12.26 4.47 -1.53
CA LEU A 115 -13.23 3.65 -0.79
C LEU A 115 -14.01 4.46 0.23
N LYS A 116 -13.38 5.44 0.91
CA LYS A 116 -14.06 6.35 1.84
C LYS A 116 -15.20 7.11 1.15
N PHE A 117 -14.92 7.68 -0.01
CA PHE A 117 -15.93 8.41 -0.79
C PHE A 117 -17.00 7.47 -1.36
N SER A 118 -16.62 6.29 -1.85
CA SER A 118 -17.57 5.31 -2.39
C SER A 118 -18.54 4.76 -1.34
N CYS A 119 -18.13 4.67 -0.07
CA CYS A 119 -18.99 4.20 1.01
C CYS A 119 -20.02 5.25 1.48
N GLY A 120 -19.90 6.52 1.06
CA GLY A 120 -20.90 7.56 1.31
C GLY A 120 -21.17 7.86 2.80
N GLU A 121 -20.19 7.61 3.67
CA GLU A 121 -20.33 7.78 5.12
C GLU A 121 -20.55 9.25 5.49
N LYS A 122 -21.78 9.62 5.88
CA LYS A 122 -22.06 10.94 6.47
C LYS A 122 -21.72 10.92 7.96
N LYS A 123 -20.73 11.71 8.36
CA LYS A 123 -20.27 11.81 9.76
C LYS A 123 -20.22 13.27 10.20
N LYS A 124 -20.29 13.50 11.52
CA LYS A 124 -20.02 14.82 12.10
C LYS A 124 -18.56 15.19 11.79
N TRP A 125 -18.29 16.47 11.52
CA TRP A 125 -16.98 16.92 11.02
C TRP A 125 -15.79 16.49 11.90
N TYR A 126 -15.96 16.48 13.23
CA TYR A 126 -14.90 16.08 14.17
C TYR A 126 -14.56 14.58 14.09
N MET A 127 -15.47 13.74 13.60
CA MET A 127 -15.17 12.31 13.41
C MET A 127 -14.12 12.10 12.33
N TYR A 128 -13.99 12.99 11.35
CA TYR A 128 -12.92 12.90 10.36
C TYR A 128 -11.53 13.09 11.00
N PHE A 129 -11.42 13.91 12.05
CA PHE A 129 -10.17 14.03 12.82
C PHE A 129 -9.85 12.76 13.61
N VAL A 130 -10.86 12.19 14.28
CA VAL A 130 -10.71 10.91 15.00
C VAL A 130 -10.28 9.80 14.05
N GLU A 131 -10.87 9.74 12.85
CA GLU A 131 -10.50 8.75 11.84
C GLU A 131 -9.12 9.00 11.26
N ALA A 132 -8.75 10.25 10.98
CA ALA A 132 -7.40 10.58 10.52
C ALA A 132 -6.35 10.15 11.56
N ALA A 133 -6.60 10.41 12.85
CA ALA A 133 -5.75 9.94 13.94
C ALA A 133 -5.70 8.40 14.02
N GLY A 134 -6.85 7.74 13.90
CA GLY A 134 -6.93 6.28 13.87
C GLY A 134 -6.18 5.66 12.69
N TYR A 135 -6.35 6.18 11.48
CA TYR A 135 -5.61 5.73 10.29
C TYR A 135 -4.11 5.98 10.44
N TRP A 136 -3.71 7.13 10.99
CA TRP A 136 -2.31 7.38 11.28
C TRP A 136 -1.76 6.34 12.27
N MET A 137 -2.47 6.03 13.35
CA MET A 137 -2.05 5.00 14.31
C MET A 137 -1.93 3.61 13.65
N VAL A 138 -2.96 3.15 12.93
CA VAL A 138 -2.95 1.85 12.23
C VAL A 138 -1.78 1.77 11.23
N ASN A 139 -1.56 2.86 10.49
CA ASN A 139 -0.43 2.98 9.59
C ASN A 139 0.92 2.90 10.33
N ARG A 140 1.06 3.58 11.47
CA ARG A 140 2.28 3.53 12.28
C ARG A 140 2.51 2.14 12.89
N VAL A 141 1.45 1.42 13.28
CA VAL A 141 1.57 0.02 13.73
C VAL A 141 2.15 -0.85 12.61
N GLY A 142 1.57 -0.81 11.40
CA GLY A 142 2.09 -1.55 10.26
C GLY A 142 3.54 -1.18 9.92
N PHE A 143 3.85 0.12 9.95
CA PHE A 143 5.21 0.63 9.75
C PHE A 143 6.19 0.09 10.78
N CYS A 144 5.87 0.22 12.07
CA CYS A 144 6.75 -0.23 13.15
C CYS A 144 6.97 -1.74 13.09
N MET A 145 5.95 -2.53 12.75
CA MET A 145 6.07 -3.98 12.66
C MET A 145 7.06 -4.42 11.58
N THR A 146 7.11 -3.74 10.43
CA THR A 146 8.09 -4.07 9.38
C THR A 146 9.42 -3.38 9.60
N TYR A 147 9.44 -2.08 9.89
CA TYR A 147 10.67 -1.32 10.04
C TYR A 147 11.51 -1.78 11.24
N ASN A 148 10.90 -2.02 12.40
CA ASN A 148 11.64 -2.41 13.60
C ASN A 148 12.20 -3.83 13.52
N GLN A 149 11.72 -4.66 12.60
CA GLN A 149 12.33 -5.96 12.33
C GLN A 149 13.75 -5.82 11.75
N PHE A 150 14.03 -4.71 11.06
CA PHE A 150 15.31 -4.46 10.40
C PHE A 150 16.09 -3.31 11.04
N LYS A 151 15.47 -2.51 11.90
CA LYS A 151 16.18 -1.56 12.73
C LYS A 151 17.02 -2.35 13.75
N GLY A 152 18.31 -2.49 13.50
CA GLY A 152 19.24 -3.09 14.46
C GLY A 152 19.04 -2.48 15.85
N THR A 153 19.14 -3.30 16.91
CA THR A 153 19.17 -2.77 18.28
C THR A 153 20.33 -1.79 18.40
N PRO A 154 20.14 -0.65 19.11
CA PRO A 154 21.19 0.36 19.28
C PRO A 154 22.48 -0.21 19.85
#